data_AF-A0A3S4HPZ8-F1
#
_entry.id   AF-A0A3S4HPZ8-F1
#
_cell.length_a   1.000
_cell.length_b   1.000
_cell.length_c   1.000
_cell.angle_alpha   90.00
_cell.angle_beta   90.00
_cell.angle_gamma   90.00
#
_symmetry.space_group_name_H-M   'P 1'
#
loop_
_entity.id
_entity.type
_entity.pdbx_description
1 polymer ?
#
loop_
_entity_poly.entity_id
_entity_poly.type
_entity_poly.pdbx_seq_one_letter_code
_entity_poly.pdbx_strand_id
1 'polypeptide(L)' 'MYTRSMFATDDQIEQHKLLTELARLVDAGIVKSTVAERFGAINAANLKRAHALLESNAARGKIVLSGF' A
#
# COMPACT_ATOMS: atom_id res chain seq x y z
N MET A 1 8.17 3.55 -1.90
CA MET A 1 8.45 4.39 -3.09
C MET A 1 8.24 3.54 -4.32
N TYR A 2 7.50 4.04 -5.31
CA TYR A 2 7.24 3.36 -6.59
C TYR A 2 8.15 3.88 -7.72
N THR A 3 9.20 4.63 -7.37
CA THR A 3 10.09 5.36 -8.30
C THR A 3 10.72 4.43 -9.34
N ARG A 4 11.28 3.28 -8.94
CA ARG A 4 11.91 2.33 -9.88
C ARG A 4 10.93 1.83 -10.95
N SER A 5 9.73 1.41 -10.52
CA SER A 5 8.66 1.02 -11.44
C SER A 5 8.17 2.18 -12.30
N MET A 6 8.04 3.39 -11.74
CA MET A 6 7.54 4.58 -12.44
C MET A 6 8.48 5.06 -13.54
N PHE A 7 9.80 4.94 -13.35
CA PHE A 7 10.82 5.44 -14.27
C PHE A 7 11.55 4.35 -15.07
N ALA A 8 11.16 3.08 -14.92
CA ALA A 8 11.78 1.96 -15.61
C ALA A 8 13.31 1.93 -15.53
N THR A 9 13.84 2.13 -14.33
CA THR A 9 15.29 2.11 -14.08
C THR A 9 15.88 0.72 -14.32
N ASP A 10 17.16 0.65 -14.71
CA ASP A 10 17.85 -0.60 -15.00
C ASP A 10 17.86 -1.59 -13.82
N ASP A 11 17.72 -1.09 -12.59
CA ASP A 11 17.67 -1.84 -11.33
C ASP A 11 16.24 -2.15 -10.84
N GLN A 12 15.23 -2.15 -11.72
CA GLN A 12 13.83 -2.47 -11.36
C GLN A 12 13.67 -3.76 -10.55
N ILE A 13 14.54 -4.76 -10.77
CA ILE A 13 14.55 -6.03 -10.05
C ILE A 13 14.74 -5.86 -8.54
N GLU A 14 15.39 -4.79 -8.08
CA GLU A 14 15.60 -4.52 -6.66
C GLU A 14 14.29 -4.29 -5.91
N GLN A 15 13.25 -3.76 -6.57
CA GLN A 15 11.94 -3.63 -5.96
C GLN A 15 11.31 -4.99 -5.65
N HIS A 16 11.47 -5.97 -6.54
CA HIS A 16 11.03 -7.35 -6.28
C HIS A 16 11.78 -7.95 -5.10
N LYS A 17 13.12 -7.85 -5.08
CA LYS A 17 13.96 -8.37 -3.98
C LYS A 17 13.56 -7.78 -2.62
N LEU A 18 13.32 -6.46 -2.57
CA LEU A 18 12.87 -5.76 -1.37
C LEU A 18 11.49 -6.24 -0.89
N LEU A 19 10.55 -6.45 -1.81
CA LEU A 19 9.21 -6.94 -1.47
C LEU A 19 9.22 -8.41 -1.01
N THR A 20 10.09 -9.23 -1.59
CA THR A 20 10.31 -10.63 -1.17
C THR A 20 10.86 -10.71 0.25
N GLU A 21 11.86 -9.89 0.58
CA GLU A 21 12.40 -9.85 1.95
C GLU A 21 11.36 -9.28 2.94
N LEU A 22 10.61 -8.25 2.54
CA LEU A 22 9.51 -7.73 3.36
C LEU A 22 8.47 -8.81 3.68
N ALA A 23 8.09 -9.65 2.71
CA ALA A 23 7.17 -10.77 2.93
C ALA A 23 7.72 -11.75 3.98
N ARG A 24 9.00 -12.13 3.86
CA ARG A 24 9.67 -12.98 4.86
C ARG A 24 9.65 -12.38 6.26
N LEU A 25 9.87 -11.07 6.38
CA LEU A 25 9.81 -10.36 7.67
C LEU A 25 8.40 -10.27 8.24
N VAL A 26 7.38 -10.19 7.40
CA VAL A 26 5.96 -10.24 7.81
C VAL A 26 5.60 -11.63 8.34
N ASP A 27 5.99 -12.69 7.62
CA ASP A 27 5.73 -14.07 8.05
C ASP A 27 6.48 -14.41 9.35
N ALA A 28 7.68 -13.87 9.54
CA ALA A 28 8.44 -13.97 10.78
C ALA A 28 7.87 -13.12 11.94
N GLY A 29 6.82 -12.33 11.70
CA GLY A 29 6.19 -11.46 12.70
C GLY A 29 7.01 -10.23 13.11
N ILE A 30 8.14 -9.97 12.45
CA ILE A 30 9.03 -8.82 12.69
C ILE A 30 8.37 -7.55 12.17
N VAL A 31 7.78 -7.61 10.98
CA VAL A 31 7.02 -6.50 10.38
C VAL A 31 5.53 -6.78 10.52
N LYS A 32 4.77 -5.77 10.97
CA LYS A 32 3.32 -5.85 11.11
C LYS A 32 2.63 -4.96 10.08
N SER A 33 1.43 -5.38 9.69
CA SER A 33 0.58 -4.59 8.80
C SER A 33 0.26 -3.22 9.40
N THR A 34 0.21 -2.19 8.53
CA THR A 34 -0.14 -0.82 8.90
C THR A 34 -1.58 -0.45 8.52
N VAL A 35 -2.41 -1.46 8.19
CA VAL A 35 -3.84 -1.25 7.91
C VAL A 35 -4.51 -0.63 9.13
N ALA A 36 -5.12 0.53 8.93
CA ALA A 36 -5.88 1.24 9.96
C ALA A 36 -7.36 1.28 9.63
N GLU A 37 -7.70 1.50 8.36
CA GLU A 37 -9.07 1.67 7.90
C GLU A 37 -9.38 0.78 6.69
N ARG A 38 -10.58 0.19 6.67
CA ARG A 38 -11.09 -0.61 5.56
C ARG A 38 -12.34 0.04 4.99
N PHE A 39 -12.30 0.48 3.73
CA PHE A 39 -13.39 1.24 3.09
C PHE A 39 -14.34 0.36 2.25
N GLY A 40 -14.21 -0.98 2.36
CA GLY A 40 -15.10 -1.92 1.70
C GLY A 40 -14.73 -2.17 0.23
N ALA A 41 -15.74 -2.47 -0.59
CA ALA A 41 -15.59 -2.81 -2.00
C ALA A 41 -14.90 -1.70 -2.81
N ILE A 42 -14.17 -2.09 -3.84
CA ILE A 42 -13.53 -1.19 -4.79
C ILE A 42 -14.61 -0.63 -5.71
N ASN A 43 -15.11 0.55 -5.37
CA ASN A 43 -16.02 1.32 -6.20
C ASN A 43 -15.67 2.82 -6.13
N ALA A 44 -16.24 3.61 -7.05
CA ALA A 44 -15.94 5.03 -7.15
C ALA A 44 -16.28 5.82 -5.87
N ALA A 45 -17.34 5.44 -5.15
CA ALA A 45 -17.75 6.11 -3.92
C ALA A 45 -16.71 5.91 -2.80
N ASN A 46 -16.27 4.67 -2.60
CA ASN A 46 -15.29 4.32 -1.58
C ASN A 46 -13.90 4.88 -1.92
N LEU A 47 -13.54 4.92 -3.20
CA LEU A 47 -12.29 5.56 -3.65
C LEU A 47 -12.29 7.07 -3.36
N LYS A 48 -13.38 7.79 -3.70
CA LYS A 48 -13.49 9.22 -3.40
C LYS A 48 -13.36 9.50 -1.91
N ARG A 49 -13.98 8.68 -1.06
CA ARG A 49 -13.86 8.77 0.40
C ARG A 49 -12.41 8.57 0.87
N ALA A 50 -11.72 7.58 0.32
CA ALA A 50 -10.31 7.30 0.66
C ALA A 50 -9.40 8.47 0.28
N HIS A 51 -9.59 9.03 -0.91
CA HIS A 51 -8.86 10.22 -1.37
C HIS A 51 -9.07 11.42 -0.46
N ALA A 52 -10.32 11.76 -0.13
CA ALA A 52 -10.62 12.88 0.75
C ALA A 52 -9.91 12.77 2.12
N LEU A 53 -9.86 11.56 2.69
CA LEU A 53 -9.16 11.33 3.95
C LEU A 53 -7.62 11.45 3.80
N LEU A 54 -7.05 10.95 2.71
CA LEU A 54 -5.61 11.08 2.44
C LEU A 54 -5.21 12.55 2.22
N GLU A 55 -5.98 13.28 1.44
CA GLU A 55 -5.74 14.70 1.12
C GLU A 55 -5.86 15.60 2.36
N SER A 56 -6.65 15.19 3.36
CA SER A 56 -6.77 15.92 4.64
C SER A 56 -5.52 15.82 5.53
N ASN A 57 -4.56 14.95 5.21
CA ASN A 57 -3.41 14.61 6.07
C ASN A 57 -3.76 14.06 7.47
N ALA A 58 -5.03 13.74 7.74
CA ALA A 58 -5.47 13.16 9.02
C ALA A 58 -5.32 11.63 9.08
N ALA A 59 -5.07 10.98 7.94
CA ALA A 59 -4.94 9.54 7.86
C ALA A 59 -3.73 9.02 8.67
N ARG A 60 -3.98 8.07 9.58
CA ARG A 60 -2.93 7.33 10.29
C ARG A 60 -2.87 5.90 9.76
N GLY A 61 -1.70 5.45 9.30
CA GLY A 61 -1.53 4.11 8.73
C GLY A 61 -1.99 4.03 7.26
N LYS A 62 -2.63 2.93 6.87
CA LYS A 62 -3.08 2.66 5.50
C LYS A 62 -4.59 2.41 5.43
N ILE A 63 -5.21 3.03 4.43
CA ILE A 63 -6.59 2.79 4.02
C ILE A 63 -6.58 1.67 2.97
N VAL A 64 -7.43 0.65 3.15
CA VAL A 64 -7.54 -0.49 2.23
C VAL A 64 -8.97 -0.64 1.72
N LEU A 65 -9.10 -0.87 0.41
CA LEU A 65 -10.33 -1.30 -0.25
C LEU A 65 -10.10 -2.71 -0.80
N SER A 66 -11.14 -3.53 -0.81
CA SER A 66 -11.06 -4.94 -1.24
C SER A 66 -12.41 -5.47 -1.69
N GLY A 67 -12.43 -6.32 -2.71
CA GLY A 67 -13.65 -6.74 -3.41
C GLY A 67 -14.05 -5.76 -4.52
N PHE A 68 -15.01 -6.11 -5.36
CA PHE A 68 -15.54 -5.26 -6.43
C PHE A 68 -17.06 -5.11 -6.27
#